data_AF-A0A1I2NMV3-F1
#
_entry.id   AF-A0A1I2NMV3-F1
#
_cell.length_a   1.000
_cell.length_b   1.000
_cell.length_c   1.000
_cell.angle_alpha   90.00
_cell.angle_beta   90.00
_cell.angle_gamma   90.00
#
_symmetry.space_group_name_H-M   'P 1'
#
loop_
_entity.id
_entity.type
_entity.pdbx_description
1 polymer ?
#
loop_
_entity_poly.entity_id
_entity_poly.type
_entity_poly.pdbx_seq_one_letter_code
_entity_poly.pdbx_strand_id
1 'polypeptide(L)' 'MLKKRQYVFLSNWQGQDLKCACLLHKPLCDKHKECEEIELSLLPYEDIKECVKERSYKRVKGALRQR' A
#
# COMPACT_ATOMS: atom_id res chain seq x y z
N MET A 1 -6.56 -22.08 4.23
CA MET A 1 -6.84 -21.03 3.21
C MET A 1 -6.72 -19.67 3.87
N LEU A 2 -5.92 -18.77 3.30
CA LEU A 2 -5.91 -17.36 3.72
C LEU A 2 -7.26 -16.75 3.33
N LYS A 3 -7.89 -16.00 4.24
CA LYS A 3 -9.18 -15.35 3.99
C LYS A 3 -8.94 -13.90 3.58
N LYS A 4 -9.67 -13.43 2.56
CA LYS A 4 -9.71 -12.01 2.22
C LYS A 4 -10.30 -11.26 3.41
N ARG A 5 -9.65 -10.17 3.80
CA ARG A 5 -10.09 -9.29 4.88
C ARG A 5 -10.53 -7.99 4.26
N GLN A 6 -11.71 -7.53 4.67
CA GLN A 6 -12.18 -6.20 4.34
C GLN A 6 -11.54 -5.20 5.30
N TYR A 7 -11.06 -4.11 4.73
CA TYR A 7 -10.50 -2.98 5.46
C TYR A 7 -11.16 -1.73 4.94
N VAL A 8 -11.55 -0.85 5.86
CA VAL A 8 -11.96 0.50 5.53
C VAL A 8 -10.72 1.39 5.64
N PHE A 9 -10.38 2.06 4.55
CA PHE A 9 -9.27 3.01 4.48
C PHE A 9 -9.81 4.39 4.13
N LEU A 10 -9.21 5.42 4.71
CA LEU A 10 -9.34 6.79 4.23
C LEU A 10 -8.26 7.01 3.17
N SER A 11 -8.66 7.29 1.94
CA SER A 11 -7.72 7.52 0.84
C SER A 11 -8.14 8.67 -0.07
N ASN A 12 -7.17 9.29 -0.72
CA ASN A 12 -7.42 10.29 -1.76
C ASN A 12 -6.51 9.95 -2.94
N TRP A 13 -7.11 9.79 -4.11
CA TRP A 13 -6.43 9.52 -5.36
C TRP A 13 -6.58 10.72 -6.29
N GLN A 14 -5.46 11.20 -6.82
CA GLN A 14 -5.43 12.18 -7.89
C GLN A 14 -4.93 11.49 -9.16
N GLY A 15 -5.86 10.96 -9.95
CA GLY A 15 -5.52 10.09 -11.08
C GLY A 15 -4.93 8.77 -10.58
N GLN A 16 -3.65 8.53 -10.89
CA GLN A 16 -2.91 7.34 -10.41
C GLN A 16 -2.12 7.61 -9.12
N ASP A 17 -2.04 8.86 -8.67
CA ASP A 17 -1.26 9.23 -7.50
C ASP A 17 -2.09 9.11 -6.22
N LEU A 18 -1.64 8.25 -5.31
CA LEU A 18 -2.17 8.14 -3.96
C LEU A 18 -1.65 9.29 -3.10
N LYS A 19 -2.50 10.29 -2.83
CA LYS A 19 -2.15 11.47 -2.00
C LYS A 19 -2.21 11.19 -0.51
N CYS A 20 -3.15 10.36 -0.08
CA CYS A 20 -3.22 9.87 1.30
C CYS A 20 -3.76 8.44 1.35
N ALA A 21 -3.29 7.68 2.34
CA ALA A 21 -3.86 6.39 2.73
C ALA A 21 -3.72 6.19 4.24
N CYS A 22 -4.84 6.01 4.91
CA CYS A 22 -4.94 5.98 6.35
C CYS A 22 -5.90 4.86 6.79
N LEU A 23 -5.52 4.12 7.82
CA LEU A 23 -6.45 3.21 8.47
C LEU A 23 -7.50 4.01 9.23
N LEU A 24 -8.76 3.57 9.16
CA LEU A 24 -9.87 4.15 9.89
C LEU A 24 -9.54 4.25 11.39
N HIS A 25 -9.89 5.37 12.04
CA HIS A 25 -9.62 5.67 13.46
C HIS A 25 -8.16 5.88 13.88
N LYS A 26 -7.24 6.16 12.94
CA LYS A 26 -5.87 6.55 13.30
C LYS A 26 -5.79 8.07 13.55
N PRO A 27 -5.48 8.55 14.77
CA PRO A 27 -5.54 9.99 15.12
C PRO A 27 -4.56 10.87 14.35
N LEU A 28 -3.52 10.28 13.73
CA LEU A 28 -2.60 11.00 12.85
C LEU A 28 -3.24 11.42 11.52
N CYS A 29 -4.35 10.79 11.15
CA CYS A 29 -5.05 10.99 9.88
C CYS A 29 -6.24 11.94 9.99
N ASP A 30 -6.66 12.33 11.20
CA ASP A 30 -7.75 13.28 11.44
C ASP A 30 -7.51 14.66 10.80
N LYS A 31 -6.24 14.96 10.47
CA LYS A 31 -5.85 16.21 9.80
C LYS A 31 -6.13 16.22 8.30
N HIS A 32 -6.32 15.07 7.67
CA HIS A 32 -6.54 14.97 6.23
C HIS A 32 -8.04 14.85 5.94
N LYS A 33 -8.76 15.98 6.05
CA LYS A 33 -10.19 16.09 5.74
C LYS A 33 -10.56 15.80 4.27
N GLU A 34 -9.56 15.69 3.41
CA GLU A 34 -9.69 15.46 1.97
C GLU A 34 -9.62 13.96 1.59
N CYS A 35 -9.43 13.06 2.55
CA CYS A 35 -9.42 11.61 2.31
C CYS A 35 -10.84 11.05 2.40
N GLU A 36 -11.25 10.28 1.39
CA GLU A 36 -12.55 9.62 1.31
C GLU A 36 -12.46 8.17 1.81
N GLU A 37 -13.55 7.66 2.38
CA GLU A 37 -13.63 6.27 2.78
C GLU A 37 -13.72 5.35 1.55
N ILE A 38 -12.81 4.38 1.50
CA ILE A 38 -12.82 3.30 0.53
C ILE A 38 -12.79 1.96 1.25
N GLU A 39 -13.56 1.01 0.73
CA GLU A 39 -13.50 -0.38 1.17
C GLU A 39 -12.54 -1.17 0.29
N LEU A 40 -11.53 -1.77 0.91
CA LEU A 40 -10.56 -2.62 0.23
C LEU A 40 -10.66 -4.05 0.76
N SER A 41 -10.80 -5.01 -0.15
CA SER A 41 -10.68 -6.42 0.17
C SER A 41 -9.25 -6.89 -0.12
N LEU A 42 -8.43 -7.01 0.92
CA LEU A 42 -7.04 -7.43 0.80
C LEU A 42 -6.86 -8.85 1.34
N LEU A 43 -6.17 -9.71 0.58
CA LEU A 43 -5.56 -10.91 1.13
C LEU A 43 -4.12 -10.53 1.57
N PRO A 44 -3.70 -10.79 2.82
CA PRO A 44 -2.42 -10.30 3.36
C PRO A 44 -1.15 -10.75 2.60
N TYR A 45 -1.29 -11.72 1.70
CA TYR A 45 -0.20 -12.30 0.91
C TYR A 45 -0.54 -12.43 -0.58
N GLU A 46 -1.69 -11.91 -1.02
CA GLU A 46 -1.96 -11.78 -2.45
C GLU A 46 -0.93 -10.79 -3.00
N ASP A 47 -0.28 -11.21 -4.08
CA ASP A 47 0.73 -10.44 -4.78
C ASP A 47 2.00 -10.10 -3.97
N ILE A 48 2.21 -10.71 -2.79
CA ILE A 48 3.46 -10.52 -2.02
C ILE A 48 4.70 -10.95 -2.82
N LYS A 49 4.56 -11.96 -3.67
CA LYS A 49 5.64 -12.41 -4.58
C LYS A 49 5.98 -11.32 -5.59
N GLU A 50 5.00 -10.60 -6.10
CA GLU A 50 5.20 -9.51 -7.06
C GLU A 50 5.79 -8.28 -6.37
N CYS A 51 5.25 -7.90 -5.21
CA CYS A 51 5.78 -6.80 -4.38
C CYS A 51 7.25 -7.01 -3.98
N VAL A 52 7.62 -8.23 -3.56
CA VAL A 52 9.01 -8.56 -3.23
C VAL A 52 9.91 -8.56 -4.49
N LYS A 53 9.37 -8.92 -5.65
CA LYS A 53 10.11 -8.93 -6.91
C LYS A 53 10.44 -7.52 -7.40
N GLU A 54 9.54 -6.55 -7.26
CA GLU A 54 9.82 -5.14 -7.59
C GLU A 54 10.88 -4.52 -6.66
N ARG A 55 10.94 -4.97 -5.41
CA ARG A 55 11.95 -4.56 -4.43
C ARG A 55 13.24 -5.39 -4.48
N SER A 56 13.43 -6.19 -5.52
CA SER A 56 14.64 -6.99 -5.64
C SER A 56 15.85 -6.10 -5.91
N TYR A 57 16.99 -6.47 -5.32
CA TYR A 57 18.27 -5.82 -5.56
C TYR A 57 19.18 -6.76 -6.33
N LYS A 58 19.90 -6.23 -7.32
CA LYS A 58 20.97 -6.95 -8.03
C LYS A 58 22.30 -6.30 -7.74
N ARG A 59 23.36 -7.11 -7.70
CA ARG A 59 24.73 -6.57 -7.67
C ARG A 59 25.14 -6.17 -9.08
N VAL A 60 25.55 -4.91 -9.25
CA VAL A 60 26.12 -4.39 -10.50
C VAL A 60 27.50 -3.84 -10.18
N LYS A 61 28.55 -4.48 -10.71
CA LYS A 61 29.96 -4.13 -10.45
C LYS A 61 30.26 -4.04 -8.94
N GLY A 62 29.80 -5.03 -8.17
CA GLY A 62 30.01 -5.11 -6.72
C GLY A 62 29.02 -4.32 -5.86
N ALA A 63 28.44 -3.24 -6.39
CA ALA A 63 27.46 -2.42 -5.68
C ALA A 63 26.04 -3.03 -5.70
N LEU A 64 25.33 -2.95 -4.58
CA LEU A 64 23.91 -3.33 -4.50
C LEU A 64 23.08 -2.24 -5.20
N ARG A 65 22.27 -2.59 -6.19
CA ARG A 65 21.36 -1.68 -6.89
C ARG A 65 19.96 -2.27 -6.95
N GLN A 66 18.92 -1.44 -6.82
CA GLN A 66 17.57 -1.89 -7.07
C GLN A 66 17.46 -2.36 -8.53
N ARG A 67 16.69 -3.44 -8.77
CA ARG A 67 16.69 -4.16 -10.04
C ARG A 67 16.20 -3.31 -11.19
#